data_AF-A0A522UCQ8-F1
#
_entry.id   AF-A0A522UCQ8-F1
#
_cell.length_a   1.000
_cell.length_b   1.000
_cell.length_c   1.000
_cell.angle_alpha   90.00
_cell.angle_beta   90.00
_cell.angle_gamma   90.00
#
_symmetry.space_group_name_H-M   'P 1'
#
loop_
_entity.id
_entity.type
_entity.pdbx_description
1 polymer ?
#
loop_
_entity_poly.entity_id
_entity_poly.type
_entity_poly.pdbx_seq_one_letter_code
_entity_poly.pdbx_strand_id
1 'polypeptide(L)'
;PTLGSARGIVVNSEYTKKYKGKLIIRFDDTDPATKRPMLEAYTWYLEDCEWLGAKPEEVVIASDRIDKYYEVAEQLIKKGGAYVCFCGQEVFKSLKDAKKACPHRDEKPQKNIESWKKMIAGNYKEQEAVLRIKTDIAHKDPAIRDWVAFRIIKTPHPRQEVNDKYCVWPLLDFEGAVEDHLLGTTLIIRGKDLIDSEKRQRYVYKYMGWTYPETMHWGRVQIHEFGKLSTSGIKKAIAEGQYTGWDDPRLPTIRAIRRRGILPEALRKFMLDLGLGETDISLSLDTLYAENRKIIDPIANRYFFVWDPVELEVEDAEPKIAKAPLHPTRGGLREISAGTKVLITRNDADSLKEGERLRLKDLYNIEVISISPLRVKFIGTDMDLVKKEKARIIHWVPVEGLEVKVSSPDGEYTGIGERGMEKELDKVVQFERFGFVRIDSVRGDEVVAYFTHK
;
A
#
# COMPACT_ATOMS: atom_id res chain seq x y z
N PRO A 1 -0.16 3.51 4.67
CA PRO A 1 -0.35 4.05 3.31
C PRO A 1 -0.71 2.94 2.31
N THR A 2 -1.48 3.24 1.25
CA THR A 2 -1.70 2.27 0.14
C THR A 2 -0.74 2.54 -1.02
N LEU A 3 -0.70 1.64 -2.01
CA LEU A 3 -0.01 1.87 -3.28
C LEU A 3 -0.51 3.14 -4.00
N GLY A 4 -1.78 3.51 -3.84
CA GLY A 4 -2.31 4.79 -4.33
C GLY A 4 -1.65 5.98 -3.64
N SER A 5 -1.47 5.92 -2.31
CA SER A 5 -0.73 6.93 -1.55
C SER A 5 0.74 7.00 -1.97
N ALA A 6 1.36 5.87 -2.28
CA ALA A 6 2.76 5.80 -2.69
C ALA A 6 3.04 6.66 -3.94
N ARG A 7 2.13 6.69 -4.92
CA ARG A 7 2.28 7.58 -6.09
C ARG A 7 2.42 9.03 -5.67
N GLY A 8 1.52 9.51 -4.80
CA GLY A 8 1.56 10.88 -4.32
C GLY A 8 2.83 11.22 -3.55
N ILE A 9 3.26 10.31 -2.68
CA ILE A 9 4.50 10.46 -1.89
C ILE A 9 5.73 10.54 -2.81
N VAL A 10 5.87 9.59 -3.74
CA VAL A 10 7.04 9.48 -4.62
C VAL A 10 7.11 10.67 -5.58
N VAL A 11 6.01 10.99 -6.26
CA VAL A 11 5.97 12.06 -7.26
C VAL A 11 6.26 13.43 -6.62
N ASN A 12 5.57 13.77 -5.52
CA ASN A 12 5.79 15.06 -4.86
C ASN A 12 7.22 15.15 -4.29
N SER A 13 7.77 14.05 -3.77
CA SER A 13 9.15 13.98 -3.32
C SER A 13 10.16 14.19 -4.46
N GLU A 14 9.97 13.57 -5.63
CA GLU A 14 10.88 13.77 -6.77
C GLU A 14 10.85 15.20 -7.31
N TYR A 15 9.67 15.83 -7.38
CA TYR A 15 9.58 17.25 -7.74
C TYR A 15 10.29 18.14 -6.73
N THR A 16 10.11 17.85 -5.44
CA THR A 16 10.81 18.57 -4.37
C THR A 16 12.33 18.46 -4.55
N LYS A 17 12.87 17.24 -4.76
CA LYS A 17 14.30 17.02 -4.99
C LYS A 17 14.80 17.75 -6.25
N LYS A 18 14.08 17.63 -7.36
CA LYS A 18 14.44 18.23 -8.66
C LYS A 18 14.55 19.75 -8.57
N TYR A 19 13.63 20.39 -7.86
CA TYR A 19 13.56 21.86 -7.75
C TYR A 19 14.11 22.42 -6.44
N LYS A 20 14.74 21.56 -5.60
CA LYS A 20 15.26 21.94 -4.27
C LYS A 20 14.21 22.66 -3.41
N GLY A 21 12.97 22.17 -3.48
CA GLY A 21 11.84 22.68 -2.71
C GLY A 21 11.78 22.08 -1.31
N LYS A 22 10.66 22.31 -0.63
CA LYS A 22 10.34 21.76 0.68
C LYS A 22 9.22 20.74 0.60
N LEU A 23 9.44 19.53 1.11
CA LEU A 23 8.39 18.50 1.21
C LEU A 23 7.73 18.58 2.58
N ILE A 24 6.40 18.73 2.59
CA ILE A 24 5.59 18.77 3.80
C ILE A 24 4.65 17.56 3.81
N ILE A 25 4.60 16.83 4.93
CA ILE A 25 3.54 15.85 5.17
C ILE A 25 2.46 16.51 6.02
N ARG A 26 1.25 16.54 5.48
CA ARG A 26 0.05 16.99 6.18
C ARG A 26 -0.85 15.81 6.50
N PHE A 27 -1.19 15.64 7.78
CA PHE A 27 -2.26 14.77 8.23
C PHE A 27 -3.57 15.56 8.27
N ASP A 28 -4.44 15.30 7.30
CA ASP A 28 -5.82 15.80 7.32
C ASP A 28 -6.69 14.85 8.16
N ASP A 29 -6.79 15.16 9.45
CA ASP A 29 -7.47 14.38 10.47
C ASP A 29 -8.77 15.02 10.97
N THR A 30 -9.38 15.86 10.13
CA THR A 30 -10.51 16.74 10.50
C THR A 30 -11.89 16.05 10.56
N ASP A 31 -11.95 14.72 10.54
CA ASP A 31 -13.18 13.92 10.62
C ASP A 31 -13.12 12.88 11.75
N PRO A 32 -13.43 13.27 13.01
CA PRO A 32 -13.33 12.38 14.16
C PRO A 32 -14.38 11.23 14.18
N ALA A 33 -15.37 11.25 13.27
CA ALA A 33 -16.48 10.31 13.28
C ALA A 33 -16.44 9.35 12.07
N THR A 34 -16.60 9.87 10.86
CA THR A 34 -16.80 9.02 9.65
C THR A 34 -15.47 8.47 9.12
N LYS A 35 -14.44 9.32 9.11
CA LYS A 35 -13.07 8.93 8.76
C LYS A 35 -12.16 9.02 9.98
N ARG A 36 -12.63 8.47 11.10
CA ARG A 36 -11.95 8.56 12.40
C ARG A 36 -10.46 8.22 12.26
N PRO A 37 -9.55 9.16 12.59
CA PRO A 37 -8.12 8.95 12.46
C PRO A 37 -7.64 7.74 13.27
N MET A 38 -6.67 7.01 12.73
CA MET A 38 -5.95 5.95 13.43
C MET A 38 -4.64 6.53 13.94
N LEU A 39 -4.38 6.45 15.24
CA LEU A 39 -3.21 7.08 15.86
C LEU A 39 -1.90 6.44 15.36
N GLU A 40 -1.92 5.14 15.10
CA GLU A 40 -0.78 4.39 14.58
C GLU A 40 -0.44 4.82 13.15
N ALA A 41 -1.43 5.27 12.37
CA ALA A 41 -1.22 5.67 10.99
C ALA A 41 -0.28 6.88 10.87
N TYR A 42 -0.24 7.77 11.86
CA TYR A 42 0.66 8.93 11.85
C TYR A 42 2.12 8.46 11.75
N THR A 43 2.52 7.54 12.62
CA THR A 43 3.85 6.95 12.58
C THR A 43 4.07 6.15 11.30
N TRP A 44 3.10 5.33 10.89
CA TRP A 44 3.25 4.49 9.70
C TRP A 44 3.46 5.29 8.41
N TYR A 45 2.78 6.43 8.25
CA TYR A 45 2.98 7.30 7.09
C TYR A 45 4.41 7.87 7.07
N LEU A 46 4.96 8.28 8.23
CA LEU A 46 6.32 8.80 8.31
C LEU A 46 7.36 7.71 8.03
N GLU A 47 7.19 6.52 8.62
CA GLU A 47 8.04 5.33 8.37
C GLU A 47 8.04 4.95 6.88
N ASP A 48 6.86 4.90 6.25
CA ASP A 48 6.72 4.53 4.84
C ASP A 48 7.30 5.62 3.92
N CYS A 49 7.18 6.90 4.29
CA CYS A 49 7.81 8.01 3.54
C CYS A 49 9.34 7.95 3.65
N GLU A 50 9.89 7.70 4.83
CA GLU A 50 11.33 7.52 5.01
C GLU A 50 11.85 6.29 4.26
N TRP A 51 11.14 5.16 4.33
CA TRP A 51 11.49 3.96 3.59
C TRP A 51 11.48 4.18 2.08
N LEU A 52 10.53 4.97 1.57
CA LEU A 52 10.52 5.40 0.18
C LEU A 52 11.58 6.47 -0.13
N GLY A 53 12.40 6.94 0.80
CA GLY A 53 13.35 8.03 0.55
C GLY A 53 12.67 9.39 0.25
N ALA A 54 11.50 9.61 0.85
CA ALA A 54 10.65 10.79 0.76
C ALA A 54 10.46 11.46 2.14
N LYS A 55 11.55 11.61 2.89
CA LYS A 55 11.53 12.21 4.23
C LYS A 55 11.01 13.66 4.15
N PRO A 56 9.97 14.02 4.92
CA PRO A 56 9.48 15.40 4.97
C PRO A 56 10.45 16.31 5.75
N GLU A 57 10.45 17.59 5.40
CA GLU A 57 11.10 18.65 6.19
C GLU A 57 10.19 19.19 7.29
N GLU A 58 8.88 19.11 7.09
CA GLU A 58 7.88 19.53 8.06
C GLU A 58 6.72 18.55 8.09
N VAL A 59 6.21 18.30 9.30
CA VAL A 59 5.01 17.49 9.52
C VAL A 59 3.96 18.38 10.17
N VAL A 60 2.78 18.40 9.60
CA VAL A 60 1.65 19.21 10.08
C VAL A 60 0.44 18.33 10.30
N ILE A 61 -0.26 18.55 11.41
CA ILE A 61 -1.51 17.86 11.71
C ILE A 61 -2.64 18.90 11.74
N ALA A 62 -3.69 18.66 10.95
CA ALA A 62 -4.75 19.65 10.76
C ALA A 62 -5.52 19.95 12.06
N SER A 63 -5.71 18.95 12.93
CA SER A 63 -6.40 19.13 14.20
C SER A 63 -5.64 20.00 15.22
N ASP A 64 -4.33 20.24 15.04
CA ASP A 64 -3.58 21.24 15.83
C ASP A 64 -3.86 22.69 15.39
N ARG A 65 -4.54 22.87 14.25
CA ARG A 65 -4.66 24.16 13.55
C ARG A 65 -6.11 24.61 13.36
N ILE A 66 -7.06 23.96 14.03
CA ILE A 66 -8.50 24.30 13.96
C ILE A 66 -8.76 25.78 14.26
N ASP A 67 -8.03 26.36 15.23
CA ASP A 67 -8.18 27.78 15.58
C ASP A 67 -7.85 28.70 14.39
N LYS A 68 -6.80 28.38 13.61
CA LYS A 68 -6.45 29.12 12.38
C LYS A 68 -7.54 29.01 11.31
N TYR A 69 -8.19 27.85 11.22
CA TYR A 69 -9.29 27.64 10.28
C TYR A 69 -10.53 28.45 10.67
N TYR A 70 -10.83 28.56 11.98
CA TYR A 70 -11.90 29.41 12.49
C TYR A 70 -11.64 30.90 12.21
N GLU A 71 -10.40 31.37 12.39
CA GLU A 71 -10.03 32.76 12.07
C GLU A 71 -10.31 33.10 10.60
N VAL A 72 -9.92 32.22 9.67
CA VAL A 72 -10.19 32.42 8.24
C VAL A 72 -11.70 32.36 7.95
N ALA A 73 -12.43 31.45 8.59
CA ALA A 73 -13.89 31.37 8.46
C ALA A 73 -14.57 32.68 8.89
N GLU A 74 -14.17 33.27 10.02
CA GLU A 74 -14.68 34.56 10.47
C GLU A 74 -14.37 35.69 9.49
N GLN A 75 -13.15 35.72 8.93
CA GLN A 75 -12.78 36.72 7.93
C GLN A 75 -13.63 36.60 6.66
N LEU A 76 -13.90 35.37 6.19
CA LEU A 76 -14.79 35.15 5.05
C LEU A 76 -16.22 35.59 5.34
N ILE A 77 -16.75 35.30 6.53
CA ILE A 77 -18.09 35.77 6.92
C ILE A 77 -18.14 37.30 6.91
N LYS A 78 -17.14 37.97 7.49
CA LYS A 78 -17.02 39.45 7.51
C LYS A 78 -16.95 40.04 6.10
N LYS A 79 -16.24 39.37 5.19
CA LYS A 79 -16.15 39.73 3.76
C LYS A 79 -17.39 39.33 2.94
N GLY A 80 -18.40 38.72 3.57
CA GLY A 80 -19.62 38.25 2.90
C GLY A 80 -19.42 37.01 2.02
N GLY A 81 -18.27 36.35 2.10
CA GLY A 81 -17.92 35.15 1.32
C GLY A 81 -18.37 33.83 1.96
N ALA A 82 -18.91 33.86 3.17
CA ALA A 82 -19.48 32.68 3.82
C ALA A 82 -20.72 33.03 4.65
N TYR A 83 -21.55 32.04 4.96
CA TYR A 83 -22.75 32.19 5.78
C TYR A 83 -23.15 30.89 6.47
N VAL A 84 -23.85 31.00 7.60
CA VAL A 84 -24.40 29.87 8.35
C VAL A 84 -25.76 29.49 7.78
N CYS A 85 -25.95 28.21 7.50
CA CYS A 85 -27.17 27.67 6.92
C CYS A 85 -27.81 26.66 7.86
N PHE A 86 -29.10 26.87 8.16
CA PHE A 86 -29.94 25.98 8.98
C PHE A 86 -30.87 25.10 8.15
N CYS A 87 -30.72 25.10 6.82
CA CYS A 87 -31.52 24.22 5.98
C CYS A 87 -31.08 22.77 6.19
N GLY A 88 -32.04 21.87 6.39
CA GLY A 88 -31.79 20.43 6.28
C GLY A 88 -31.22 20.06 4.90
N GLN A 89 -30.49 18.96 4.83
CA GLN A 89 -29.74 18.54 3.64
C GLN A 89 -30.62 18.46 2.38
N GLU A 90 -31.80 17.83 2.47
CA GLU A 90 -32.72 17.66 1.34
C GLU A 90 -33.31 19.01 0.86
N VAL A 91 -33.66 19.89 1.80
CA VAL A 91 -34.18 21.23 1.47
C VAL A 91 -33.12 22.05 0.74
N PHE A 92 -31.89 22.06 1.26
CA PHE A 92 -30.80 22.77 0.60
C PHE A 92 -30.50 22.18 -0.78
N LYS A 93 -30.49 20.86 -0.90
CA LYS A 93 -30.26 20.17 -2.17
C LYS A 93 -31.31 20.57 -3.22
N SER A 94 -32.59 20.55 -2.87
CA SER A 94 -33.68 20.98 -3.76
C SER A 94 -33.51 22.43 -4.25
N LEU A 95 -33.20 23.37 -3.33
CA LEU A 95 -32.93 24.77 -3.68
C LEU A 95 -31.70 24.91 -4.59
N LYS A 96 -30.60 24.25 -4.22
CA LYS A 96 -29.34 24.24 -4.95
C LYS A 96 -29.50 23.69 -6.37
N ASP A 97 -30.21 22.58 -6.52
CA ASP A 97 -30.45 21.93 -7.81
C ASP A 97 -31.34 22.80 -8.70
N ALA A 98 -32.31 23.50 -8.10
CA ALA A 98 -33.12 24.54 -8.74
C ALA A 98 -32.41 25.90 -8.95
N LYS A 99 -31.11 26.00 -8.64
CA LYS A 99 -30.29 27.24 -8.74
C LYS A 99 -30.85 28.41 -7.93
N LYS A 100 -31.50 28.13 -6.80
CA LYS A 100 -32.07 29.12 -5.88
C LYS A 100 -31.23 29.23 -4.62
N ALA A 101 -30.99 30.47 -4.19
CA ALA A 101 -30.36 30.75 -2.91
C ALA A 101 -31.25 30.24 -1.76
N CYS A 102 -30.63 29.74 -0.69
CA CYS A 102 -31.40 29.45 0.52
C CYS A 102 -31.70 30.74 1.30
N PRO A 103 -32.74 30.75 2.16
CA PRO A 103 -33.16 31.96 2.89
C PRO A 103 -32.07 32.60 3.76
N HIS A 104 -31.09 31.81 4.19
CA HIS A 104 -29.98 32.25 5.05
C HIS A 104 -28.83 32.91 4.27
N ARG A 105 -28.79 32.77 2.94
CA ARG A 105 -27.63 33.13 2.11
C ARG A 105 -27.31 34.62 2.17
N ASP A 106 -28.32 35.47 2.18
CA ASP A 106 -28.17 36.93 2.14
C ASP A 106 -28.33 37.58 3.52
N GLU A 107 -28.23 36.78 4.59
CA GLU A 107 -28.21 37.28 5.96
C GLU A 107 -26.99 38.18 6.22
N LYS A 108 -27.14 39.17 7.10
CA LYS A 108 -26.09 40.15 7.40
C LYS A 108 -24.85 39.45 8.00
N PRO A 109 -23.61 39.90 7.68
CA PRO A 109 -22.39 39.34 8.25
C PRO A 109 -22.38 39.25 9.78
N GLN A 110 -22.90 40.27 10.47
CA GLN A 110 -22.98 40.30 11.93
C GLN A 110 -23.78 39.13 12.51
N LYS A 111 -24.97 38.87 11.96
CA LYS A 111 -25.82 37.77 12.39
C LYS A 111 -25.22 36.40 12.04
N ASN A 112 -24.53 36.30 10.91
CA ASN A 112 -23.75 35.10 10.58
C ASN A 112 -22.61 34.85 11.59
N ILE A 113 -21.89 35.88 12.03
CA ILE A 113 -20.87 35.75 13.08
C ILE A 113 -21.49 35.29 14.39
N GLU A 114 -22.65 35.81 14.78
CA GLU A 114 -23.36 35.35 15.99
C GLU A 114 -23.73 33.86 15.89
N SER A 115 -24.31 33.44 14.76
CA SER A 115 -24.61 32.03 14.52
C SER A 115 -23.36 31.16 14.49
N TRP A 116 -22.27 31.64 13.87
CA TRP A 116 -20.99 30.93 13.82
C TRP A 116 -20.38 30.72 15.21
N LYS A 117 -20.38 31.74 16.06
CA LYS A 117 -19.93 31.63 17.46
C LYS A 117 -20.77 30.63 18.25
N LYS A 118 -22.09 30.60 18.03
CA LYS A 118 -22.98 29.59 18.63
C LYS A 118 -22.67 28.17 18.12
N MET A 119 -22.27 28.01 16.87
CA MET A 119 -21.79 26.71 16.35
C MET A 119 -20.54 26.27 17.11
N ILE A 120 -19.51 27.13 17.18
CA ILE A 120 -18.24 26.81 17.87
C ILE A 120 -18.47 26.49 19.36
N ALA A 121 -19.37 27.22 20.01
CA ALA A 121 -19.75 27.00 21.41
C ALA A 121 -20.58 25.71 21.65
N GLY A 122 -20.94 24.98 20.59
CA GLY A 122 -21.67 23.71 20.71
C GLY A 122 -23.18 23.86 20.96
N ASN A 123 -23.74 25.07 20.79
CA ASN A 123 -25.15 25.37 21.08
C ASN A 123 -26.13 24.71 20.09
N TYR A 124 -25.63 24.21 18.96
CA TYR A 124 -26.41 23.51 17.96
C TYR A 124 -26.11 22.00 17.98
N LYS A 125 -27.07 21.19 17.54
CA LYS A 125 -26.92 19.75 17.36
C LYS A 125 -26.18 19.44 16.06
N GLU A 126 -25.70 18.20 15.94
CA GLU A 126 -25.19 17.72 14.66
C GLU A 126 -26.24 17.88 13.56
N GLN A 127 -25.80 18.25 12.36
CA GLN A 127 -26.65 18.51 11.18
C GLN A 127 -27.62 19.70 11.29
N GLU A 128 -27.71 20.38 12.44
CA GLU A 128 -28.61 21.53 12.63
C GLU A 128 -28.11 22.79 11.90
N ALA A 129 -26.78 22.96 11.83
CA ALA A 129 -26.17 24.09 11.16
C ALA A 129 -24.86 23.70 10.45
N VAL A 130 -24.60 24.36 9.32
CA VAL A 130 -23.34 24.24 8.57
C VAL A 130 -22.87 25.62 8.12
N LEU A 131 -21.56 25.82 8.01
CA LEU A 131 -21.00 27.00 7.35
C LEU A 131 -20.83 26.69 5.86
N ARG A 132 -21.31 27.59 4.98
CA ARG A 132 -21.18 27.45 3.53
C ARG A 132 -20.36 28.59 2.96
N ILE A 133 -19.55 28.29 1.94
CA ILE A 133 -18.89 29.32 1.12
C ILE A 133 -19.90 29.81 0.10
N LYS A 134 -20.07 31.13 -0.02
CA LYS A 134 -20.91 31.71 -1.08
C LYS A 134 -20.17 31.58 -2.40
N THR A 135 -20.79 30.91 -3.36
CA THR A 135 -20.28 30.79 -4.72
C THR A 135 -21.32 31.33 -5.71
N ASP A 136 -21.13 31.06 -6.99
CA ASP A 136 -22.21 31.22 -7.95
C ASP A 136 -23.29 30.14 -7.71
N ILE A 137 -24.49 30.55 -7.29
CA ILE A 137 -25.63 29.65 -7.06
C ILE A 137 -26.20 29.09 -8.37
N ALA A 138 -25.93 29.75 -9.50
CA ALA A 138 -26.34 29.32 -10.84
C ALA A 138 -25.26 28.50 -11.56
N HIS A 139 -24.12 28.22 -10.90
CA HIS A 139 -22.97 27.53 -11.49
C HIS A 139 -23.39 26.23 -12.19
N LYS A 140 -22.83 25.92 -13.36
CA LYS A 140 -23.25 24.74 -14.15
C LYS A 140 -23.11 23.45 -13.36
N ASP A 141 -21.98 23.28 -12.69
CA ASP A 141 -21.72 22.16 -11.79
C ASP A 141 -22.38 22.37 -10.40
N PRO A 142 -23.33 21.50 -10.00
CA PRO A 142 -24.00 21.58 -8.70
C PRO A 142 -23.11 21.30 -7.49
N ALA A 143 -21.93 20.69 -7.66
CA ALA A 143 -21.00 20.43 -6.56
C ALA A 143 -20.31 21.71 -6.06
N ILE A 144 -20.20 22.72 -6.92
CA ILE A 144 -19.57 24.01 -6.61
C ILE A 144 -20.53 24.98 -5.93
N ARG A 145 -21.84 24.83 -6.14
CA ARG A 145 -22.87 25.74 -5.60
C ARG A 145 -22.91 25.68 -4.07
N ASP A 146 -22.56 26.81 -3.44
CA ASP A 146 -22.65 27.07 -2.01
C ASP A 146 -22.28 25.86 -1.13
N TRP A 147 -21.08 25.34 -1.38
CA TRP A 147 -20.56 24.12 -0.76
C TRP A 147 -20.26 24.32 0.74
N VAL A 148 -20.25 23.21 1.48
CA VAL A 148 -20.11 23.22 2.95
C VAL A 148 -18.64 23.32 3.34
N ALA A 149 -18.29 24.38 4.06
CA ALA A 149 -16.96 24.61 4.63
C ALA A 149 -16.77 23.92 5.98
N PHE A 150 -17.78 23.94 6.85
CA PHE A 150 -17.74 23.33 8.17
C PHE A 150 -19.05 22.63 8.52
N ARG A 151 -18.93 21.57 9.34
CA ARG A 151 -20.06 20.84 9.93
C ARG A 151 -19.85 20.61 11.42
N ILE A 152 -20.94 20.38 12.14
CA ILE A 152 -20.91 20.03 13.56
C ILE A 152 -20.73 18.51 13.69
N ILE A 153 -19.72 18.10 14.47
CA ILE A 153 -19.50 16.72 14.91
C ILE A 153 -19.18 16.75 16.41
N LYS A 154 -19.98 16.07 17.22
CA LYS A 154 -19.86 16.00 18.68
C LYS A 154 -19.06 14.79 19.16
N THR A 155 -18.70 13.89 18.24
CA THR A 155 -17.80 12.77 18.54
C THR A 155 -16.41 13.29 18.90
N PRO A 156 -15.83 12.96 20.07
CA PRO A 156 -14.49 13.40 20.45
C PRO A 156 -13.42 12.89 19.47
N HIS A 157 -12.43 13.72 19.21
CA HIS A 157 -11.28 13.39 18.39
C HIS A 157 -10.41 12.33 19.07
N PRO A 158 -9.86 11.33 18.35
CA PRO A 158 -9.05 10.27 18.96
C PRO A 158 -7.70 10.75 19.55
N ARG A 159 -7.18 11.90 19.11
CA ARG A 159 -6.00 12.53 19.75
C ARG A 159 -6.39 13.17 21.07
N GLN A 160 -5.73 12.79 22.16
CA GLN A 160 -6.07 13.18 23.53
C GLN A 160 -5.97 14.69 23.77
N GLU A 161 -4.99 15.33 23.16
CA GLU A 161 -4.73 16.76 23.18
C GLU A 161 -5.82 17.59 22.46
N VAL A 162 -6.64 16.94 21.63
CA VAL A 162 -7.76 17.56 20.91
C VAL A 162 -9.10 17.17 21.55
N ASN A 163 -9.32 15.87 21.79
CA ASN A 163 -10.51 15.29 22.42
C ASN A 163 -11.83 16.02 22.05
N ASP A 164 -12.43 16.71 23.01
CA ASP A 164 -13.70 17.45 22.90
C ASP A 164 -13.50 18.97 22.79
N LYS A 165 -12.27 19.46 22.59
CA LYS A 165 -11.95 20.89 22.42
C LYS A 165 -12.72 21.52 21.26
N TYR A 166 -13.02 20.74 20.22
CA TYR A 166 -13.70 21.20 19.01
C TYR A 166 -14.91 20.34 18.68
N CYS A 167 -16.02 21.00 18.33
CA CYS A 167 -17.22 20.36 17.81
C CYS A 167 -17.62 20.82 16.40
N VAL A 168 -16.87 21.75 15.80
CA VAL A 168 -17.11 22.27 14.45
C VAL A 168 -15.88 22.00 13.60
N TRP A 169 -16.03 21.17 12.59
CA TRP A 169 -14.90 20.63 11.84
C TRP A 169 -14.93 21.09 10.38
N PRO A 170 -13.80 21.57 9.84
CA PRO A 170 -13.73 21.95 8.43
C PRO A 170 -13.86 20.71 7.54
N LEU A 171 -14.34 20.91 6.32
CA LEU A 171 -14.28 19.89 5.27
C LEU A 171 -13.01 20.07 4.45
N LEU A 172 -12.58 18.98 3.81
CA LEU A 172 -11.37 18.84 2.97
C LEU A 172 -11.07 20.07 2.10
N ASP A 173 -12.08 20.61 1.41
CA ASP A 173 -11.86 21.73 0.49
C ASP A 173 -11.50 23.01 1.26
N PHE A 174 -12.15 23.29 2.37
CA PHE A 174 -11.84 24.47 3.18
C PHE A 174 -10.48 24.32 3.86
N GLU A 175 -10.28 23.20 4.55
CA GLU A 175 -9.01 22.87 5.20
C GLU A 175 -7.85 22.98 4.21
N GLY A 176 -7.95 22.30 3.07
CA GLY A 176 -6.87 22.27 2.10
C GLY A 176 -6.60 23.63 1.47
N ALA A 177 -7.63 24.45 1.22
CA ALA A 177 -7.43 25.80 0.72
C ALA A 177 -6.60 26.65 1.69
N VAL A 178 -7.00 26.66 2.97
CA VAL A 178 -6.35 27.47 3.99
C VAL A 178 -4.94 26.96 4.28
N GLU A 179 -4.79 25.66 4.40
CA GLU A 179 -3.53 25.07 4.80
C GLU A 179 -2.47 25.17 3.70
N ASP A 180 -2.85 24.98 2.43
CA ASP A 180 -1.92 25.22 1.31
C ASP A 180 -1.43 26.68 1.27
N HIS A 181 -2.29 27.64 1.60
CA HIS A 181 -1.89 29.06 1.69
C HIS A 181 -0.95 29.29 2.88
N LEU A 182 -1.30 28.81 4.07
CA LEU A 182 -0.53 29.03 5.28
C LEU A 182 0.85 28.35 5.26
N LEU A 183 0.98 27.22 4.55
CA LEU A 183 2.24 26.50 4.37
C LEU A 183 3.07 27.04 3.20
N GLY A 184 2.52 27.99 2.41
CA GLY A 184 3.20 28.53 1.24
C GLY A 184 3.37 27.50 0.13
N THR A 185 2.42 26.57 -0.02
CA THR A 185 2.42 25.58 -1.11
C THR A 185 2.46 26.31 -2.45
N THR A 186 3.41 25.95 -3.31
CA THR A 186 3.59 26.58 -4.63
C THR A 186 3.10 25.71 -5.79
N LEU A 187 3.07 24.39 -5.59
CA LEU A 187 2.67 23.40 -6.58
C LEU A 187 1.87 22.28 -5.90
N ILE A 188 0.69 21.98 -6.43
CA ILE A 188 -0.15 20.87 -5.99
C ILE A 188 -0.14 19.80 -7.09
N ILE A 189 0.40 18.62 -6.79
CA ILE A 189 0.40 17.47 -7.71
C ILE A 189 -0.45 16.34 -7.11
N ARG A 190 -1.59 16.02 -7.74
CA ARG A 190 -2.58 15.07 -7.20
C ARG A 190 -3.40 14.36 -8.28
N GLY A 191 -4.30 13.46 -7.87
CA GLY A 191 -5.21 12.80 -8.80
C GLY A 191 -6.30 13.72 -9.35
N LYS A 192 -6.73 13.47 -10.60
CA LYS A 192 -7.78 14.25 -11.28
C LYS A 192 -9.15 14.20 -10.60
N ASP A 193 -9.35 13.29 -9.65
CA ASP A 193 -10.54 13.24 -8.79
C ASP A 193 -10.70 14.48 -7.90
N LEU A 194 -9.65 15.27 -7.72
CA LEU A 194 -9.66 16.50 -6.91
C LEU A 194 -9.75 17.80 -7.75
N ILE A 195 -10.05 17.72 -9.05
CA ILE A 195 -10.25 18.90 -9.91
C ILE A 195 -11.42 19.75 -9.41
N ASP A 196 -12.53 19.14 -8.99
CA ASP A 196 -13.66 19.93 -8.46
C ASP A 196 -13.34 20.53 -7.09
N SER A 197 -12.46 19.89 -6.32
CA SER A 197 -11.91 20.45 -5.07
C SER A 197 -11.13 21.73 -5.36
N GLU A 198 -10.27 21.74 -6.38
CA GLU A 198 -9.60 22.98 -6.82
C GLU A 198 -10.60 24.10 -7.12
N LYS A 199 -11.64 23.81 -7.91
CA LYS A 199 -12.65 24.83 -8.27
C LYS A 199 -13.34 25.41 -7.03
N ARG A 200 -13.64 24.57 -6.02
CA ARG A 200 -14.22 25.00 -4.75
C ARG A 200 -13.23 25.85 -3.94
N GLN A 201 -11.98 25.38 -3.82
CA GLN A 201 -10.90 26.06 -3.09
C GLN A 201 -10.62 27.47 -3.65
N ARG A 202 -10.65 27.65 -4.97
CA ARG A 202 -10.43 28.95 -5.62
C ARG A 202 -11.40 30.06 -5.17
N TYR A 203 -12.61 29.72 -4.69
CA TYR A 203 -13.50 30.73 -4.09
C TYR A 203 -12.94 31.30 -2.79
N VAL A 204 -12.38 30.46 -1.91
CA VAL A 204 -11.74 30.91 -0.67
C VAL A 204 -10.60 31.87 -1.00
N TYR A 205 -9.73 31.50 -1.94
CA TYR A 205 -8.62 32.34 -2.38
C TYR A 205 -9.09 33.68 -2.95
N LYS A 206 -10.14 33.66 -3.78
CA LYS A 206 -10.74 34.88 -4.35
C LYS A 206 -11.21 35.86 -3.28
N TYR A 207 -11.96 35.40 -2.28
CA TYR A 207 -12.42 36.27 -1.19
C TYR A 207 -11.27 36.76 -0.31
N MET A 208 -10.25 35.93 -0.13
CA MET A 208 -9.12 36.27 0.71
C MET A 208 -8.09 37.16 0.02
N GLY A 209 -8.10 37.23 -1.31
CA GLY A 209 -7.07 37.92 -2.09
C GLY A 209 -5.77 37.14 -2.16
N TRP A 210 -5.84 35.81 -2.08
CA TRP A 210 -4.68 34.92 -2.14
C TRP A 210 -4.43 34.42 -3.56
N THR A 211 -3.17 34.12 -3.88
CA THR A 211 -2.79 33.45 -5.12
C THR A 211 -2.87 31.94 -4.94
N TYR A 212 -3.66 31.27 -5.77
CA TYR A 212 -3.79 29.81 -5.73
C TYR A 212 -2.54 29.14 -6.32
N PRO A 213 -2.03 28.05 -5.72
CA PRO A 213 -0.85 27.36 -6.23
C PRO A 213 -1.06 26.81 -7.65
N GLU A 214 0.03 26.57 -8.37
CA GLU A 214 -0.05 25.85 -9.65
C GLU A 214 -0.52 24.41 -9.41
N THR A 215 -1.29 23.85 -10.35
CA THR A 215 -1.82 22.48 -10.22
C THR A 215 -1.44 21.57 -11.36
N MET A 216 -1.12 20.34 -11.03
CA MET A 216 -0.90 19.26 -11.98
C MET A 216 -1.74 18.04 -11.54
N HIS A 217 -2.44 17.44 -12.50
CA HIS A 217 -3.29 16.30 -12.25
C HIS A 217 -2.77 15.06 -12.94
N TRP A 218 -2.90 13.91 -12.28
CA TRP A 218 -2.69 12.61 -12.92
C TRP A 218 -3.99 11.79 -12.99
N GLY A 219 -4.05 10.90 -13.97
CA GLY A 219 -5.16 9.95 -14.13
C GLY A 219 -5.26 8.95 -12.99
N ARG A 220 -6.44 8.37 -12.81
CA ARG A 220 -6.67 7.35 -11.78
C ARG A 220 -5.80 6.13 -12.07
N VAL A 221 -5.33 5.50 -11.00
CA VAL A 221 -4.57 4.26 -11.06
C VAL A 221 -5.46 3.11 -10.62
N GLN A 222 -5.52 2.08 -11.45
CA GLN A 222 -6.04 0.77 -11.08
C GLN A 222 -4.89 -0.23 -11.17
N ILE A 223 -4.79 -1.13 -10.21
CA ILE A 223 -3.79 -2.20 -10.19
C ILE A 223 -4.56 -3.49 -10.37
N HIS A 224 -4.35 -4.25 -11.44
CA HIS A 224 -5.22 -5.38 -11.83
C HIS A 224 -5.43 -6.41 -10.72
N GLU A 225 -4.37 -6.72 -9.98
CA GLU A 225 -4.36 -7.69 -8.89
C GLU A 225 -5.13 -7.20 -7.66
N PHE A 226 -5.43 -5.90 -7.60
CA PHE A 226 -6.16 -5.28 -6.52
C PHE A 226 -7.45 -4.63 -7.01
N GLY A 227 -8.54 -4.83 -6.28
CA GLY A 227 -9.76 -4.07 -6.52
C GLY A 227 -9.61 -2.59 -6.14
N LYS A 228 -10.67 -2.01 -5.59
CA LYS A 228 -10.62 -0.65 -5.06
C LYS A 228 -9.61 -0.57 -3.89
N LEU A 229 -8.66 0.36 -3.97
CA LEU A 229 -7.68 0.68 -2.92
C LEU A 229 -8.30 1.47 -1.75
N SER A 230 -9.44 1.02 -1.23
CA SER A 230 -10.18 1.69 -0.16
C SER A 230 -9.63 1.33 1.22
N THR A 231 -9.04 2.30 1.93
CA THR A 231 -8.53 2.10 3.29
C THR A 231 -9.63 1.71 4.27
N SER A 232 -10.81 2.32 4.19
CA SER A 232 -11.95 1.93 5.05
C SER A 232 -12.43 0.50 4.77
N GLY A 233 -12.37 0.07 3.50
CA GLY A 233 -12.69 -1.32 3.12
C GLY A 233 -11.69 -2.31 3.69
N ILE A 234 -10.40 -2.01 3.58
CA ILE A 234 -9.32 -2.83 4.16
C ILE A 234 -9.47 -2.91 5.69
N LYS A 235 -9.71 -1.78 6.36
CA LYS A 235 -9.92 -1.74 7.82
C LYS A 235 -11.06 -2.66 8.26
N LYS A 236 -12.17 -2.65 7.52
CA LYS A 236 -13.32 -3.52 7.78
C LYS A 236 -12.97 -5.00 7.58
N ALA A 237 -12.29 -5.34 6.47
CA ALA A 237 -11.89 -6.72 6.18
C ALA A 237 -10.90 -7.27 7.23
N ILE A 238 -9.98 -6.44 7.74
CA ILE A 238 -9.10 -6.81 8.86
C ILE A 238 -9.92 -7.08 10.12
N ALA A 239 -10.87 -6.19 10.46
CA ALA A 239 -11.72 -6.37 11.65
C ALA A 239 -12.61 -7.62 11.58
N GLU A 240 -12.98 -8.05 10.36
CA GLU A 240 -13.72 -9.29 10.09
C GLU A 240 -12.81 -10.53 10.06
N GLY A 241 -11.50 -10.39 10.29
CA GLY A 241 -10.54 -11.49 10.31
C GLY A 241 -10.14 -12.01 8.93
N GLN A 242 -10.50 -11.33 7.84
CA GLN A 242 -10.11 -11.72 6.48
C GLN A 242 -8.60 -11.56 6.25
N TYR A 243 -7.99 -10.58 6.93
CA TYR A 243 -6.57 -10.26 6.88
C TYR A 243 -5.97 -10.19 8.28
N THR A 244 -4.71 -10.59 8.43
CA THR A 244 -4.04 -10.62 9.74
C THR A 244 -3.70 -9.24 10.30
N GLY A 245 -3.62 -8.23 9.43
CA GLY A 245 -3.24 -6.87 9.77
C GLY A 245 -3.01 -6.01 8.54
N TRP A 246 -2.54 -4.78 8.73
CA TRP A 246 -2.28 -3.83 7.63
C TRP A 246 -1.06 -4.18 6.78
N ASP A 247 -0.21 -5.08 7.26
CA ASP A 247 0.98 -5.60 6.61
C ASP A 247 0.77 -7.04 6.06
N ASP A 248 -0.48 -7.52 6.08
CA ASP A 248 -0.85 -8.78 5.42
C ASP A 248 -0.47 -8.72 3.93
N PRO A 249 0.25 -9.72 3.38
CA PRO A 249 0.83 -9.69 2.04
C PRO A 249 -0.21 -9.60 0.91
N ARG A 250 -1.47 -9.93 1.20
CA ARG A 250 -2.59 -9.84 0.25
C ARG A 250 -3.09 -8.40 0.10
N LEU A 251 -2.65 -7.49 0.95
CA LEU A 251 -3.09 -6.10 0.94
C LEU A 251 -2.23 -5.21 0.02
N PRO A 252 -2.83 -4.19 -0.60
CA PRO A 252 -2.12 -3.22 -1.43
C PRO A 252 -1.53 -2.07 -0.60
N THR A 253 -0.98 -2.37 0.58
CA THR A 253 -0.33 -1.37 1.45
C THR A 253 1.16 -1.34 1.23
N ILE A 254 1.78 -0.18 1.49
CA ILE A 254 3.24 -0.06 1.44
C ILE A 254 3.88 -1.04 2.44
N ARG A 255 3.31 -1.15 3.65
CA ARG A 255 3.77 -2.11 4.68
C ARG A 255 3.74 -3.57 4.18
N ALA A 256 2.65 -4.00 3.54
CA ALA A 256 2.55 -5.36 2.99
C ALA A 256 3.57 -5.60 1.87
N ILE A 257 3.71 -4.64 0.95
CA ILE A 257 4.67 -4.70 -0.16
C ILE A 257 6.12 -4.75 0.34
N ARG A 258 6.44 -3.94 1.36
CA ARG A 258 7.73 -3.97 2.06
C ARG A 258 7.96 -5.30 2.78
N ARG A 259 6.96 -5.81 3.51
CA ARG A 259 7.05 -7.09 4.25
C ARG A 259 7.24 -8.28 3.31
N ARG A 260 6.69 -8.21 2.10
CA ARG A 260 6.93 -9.17 1.01
C ARG A 260 8.34 -9.12 0.42
N GLY A 261 9.16 -8.14 0.77
CA GLY A 261 10.53 -8.02 0.24
C GLY A 261 10.65 -7.25 -1.07
N ILE A 262 9.62 -6.48 -1.46
CA ILE A 262 9.78 -5.51 -2.55
C ILE A 262 10.60 -4.33 -2.02
N LEU A 263 11.62 -3.93 -2.78
CA LEU A 263 12.53 -2.86 -2.43
C LEU A 263 11.96 -1.47 -2.77
N PRO A 264 12.30 -0.43 -1.99
CA PRO A 264 11.75 0.91 -2.20
C PRO A 264 12.17 1.49 -3.55
N GLU A 265 13.36 1.19 -4.04
CA GLU A 265 13.85 1.65 -5.35
C GLU A 265 12.97 1.12 -6.50
N ALA A 266 12.56 -0.15 -6.43
CA ALA A 266 11.65 -0.75 -7.40
C ALA A 266 10.28 -0.05 -7.38
N LEU A 267 9.72 0.16 -6.19
CA LEU A 267 8.43 0.82 -6.05
C LEU A 267 8.47 2.29 -6.48
N ARG A 268 9.55 3.02 -6.16
CA ARG A 268 9.76 4.38 -6.64
C ARG A 268 9.80 4.44 -8.16
N LYS A 269 10.64 3.61 -8.78
CA LYS A 269 10.76 3.56 -10.24
C LYS A 269 9.42 3.26 -10.89
N PHE A 270 8.72 2.24 -10.39
CA PHE A 270 7.38 1.89 -10.85
C PHE A 270 6.40 3.07 -10.80
N MET A 271 6.40 3.84 -9.70
CA MET A 271 5.51 5.01 -9.56
C MET A 271 5.88 6.16 -10.49
N LEU A 272 7.17 6.35 -10.79
CA LEU A 272 7.65 7.41 -11.68
C LEU A 272 7.41 7.09 -13.15
N ASP A 273 7.53 5.82 -13.53
CA ASP A 273 7.27 5.35 -14.90
C ASP A 273 5.80 5.55 -15.33
N LEU A 274 4.88 5.74 -14.36
CA LEU A 274 3.47 6.05 -14.66
C LEU A 274 3.29 7.44 -15.28
N GLY A 275 4.28 8.32 -15.13
CA GLY A 275 4.21 9.71 -15.57
C GLY A 275 3.08 10.50 -14.92
N LEU A 276 2.78 11.66 -15.51
CA LEU A 276 1.78 12.62 -15.03
C LEU A 276 0.65 12.83 -16.04
N GLY A 277 0.43 11.89 -16.95
CA GLY A 277 -0.71 11.94 -17.86
C GLY A 277 -2.04 11.88 -17.10
N GLU A 278 -3.05 12.61 -17.58
CA GLU A 278 -4.42 12.60 -17.02
C GLU A 278 -5.23 11.37 -17.45
N THR A 279 -4.73 10.61 -18.42
CA THR A 279 -5.32 9.35 -18.86
C THR A 279 -5.30 8.34 -17.73
N ASP A 280 -6.43 7.65 -17.52
CA ASP A 280 -6.50 6.59 -16.51
C ASP A 280 -5.60 5.42 -16.92
N ILE A 281 -4.87 4.88 -15.93
CA ILE A 281 -3.87 3.85 -16.16
C ILE A 281 -4.29 2.61 -15.37
N SER A 282 -4.30 1.46 -16.05
CA SER A 282 -4.42 0.14 -15.44
C SER A 282 -3.08 -0.59 -15.56
N LEU A 283 -2.59 -1.15 -14.46
CA LEU A 283 -1.26 -1.74 -14.38
C LEU A 283 -1.32 -3.10 -13.72
N SER A 284 -0.42 -3.99 -14.13
CA SER A 284 -0.15 -5.23 -13.41
C SER A 284 1.02 -5.01 -12.45
N LEU A 285 0.99 -5.72 -11.32
CA LEU A 285 2.14 -5.83 -10.43
C LEU A 285 3.34 -6.51 -11.09
N ASP A 286 3.17 -7.22 -12.21
CA ASP A 286 4.26 -7.83 -12.96
C ASP A 286 5.33 -6.79 -13.36
N THR A 287 4.93 -5.56 -13.67
CA THR A 287 5.88 -4.49 -13.97
C THR A 287 6.70 -4.11 -12.73
N LEU A 288 6.06 -4.03 -11.56
CA LEU A 288 6.75 -3.80 -10.29
C LEU A 288 7.69 -4.97 -9.96
N TYR A 289 7.23 -6.21 -10.16
CA TYR A 289 8.01 -7.41 -9.92
C TYR A 289 9.22 -7.50 -10.85
N ALA A 290 9.08 -7.12 -12.12
CA ALA A 290 10.18 -7.06 -13.05
C ALA A 290 11.26 -6.06 -12.62
N GLU A 291 10.87 -4.87 -12.14
CA GLU A 291 11.83 -3.89 -11.61
C GLU A 291 12.48 -4.38 -10.31
N ASN A 292 11.72 -5.02 -9.43
CA ASN A 292 12.27 -5.58 -8.19
C ASN A 292 13.27 -6.72 -8.48
N ARG A 293 12.92 -7.63 -9.41
CA ARG A 293 13.77 -8.77 -9.81
C ARG A 293 15.14 -8.31 -10.30
N LYS A 294 15.24 -7.22 -11.07
CA LYS A 294 16.52 -6.66 -11.54
C LYS A 294 17.46 -6.31 -10.38
N ILE A 295 16.91 -5.97 -9.22
CA ILE A 295 17.68 -5.56 -8.04
C ILE A 295 17.99 -6.78 -7.17
N ILE A 296 17.01 -7.67 -6.94
CA ILE A 296 17.17 -8.77 -5.99
C ILE A 296 17.83 -10.01 -6.58
N ASP A 297 17.64 -10.33 -7.87
CA ASP A 297 18.19 -11.55 -8.48
C ASP A 297 19.72 -11.60 -8.36
N PRO A 298 20.49 -10.54 -8.62
CA PRO A 298 21.96 -10.57 -8.49
C PRO A 298 22.47 -10.78 -7.05
N ILE A 299 21.63 -10.57 -6.04
CA ILE A 299 22.05 -10.56 -4.63
C ILE A 299 21.42 -11.66 -3.77
N ALA A 300 20.29 -12.24 -4.19
CA ALA A 300 19.54 -13.21 -3.42
C ALA A 300 20.23 -14.58 -3.42
N ASN A 301 20.44 -15.13 -2.23
CA ASN A 301 20.88 -16.51 -2.10
C ASN A 301 19.74 -17.45 -2.53
N ARG A 302 20.10 -18.58 -3.13
CA ARG A 302 19.17 -19.60 -3.59
C ARG A 302 19.05 -20.69 -2.54
N TYR A 303 17.86 -21.25 -2.41
CA TYR A 303 17.59 -22.41 -1.56
C TYR A 303 16.56 -23.36 -2.19
N PHE A 304 16.52 -24.60 -1.72
CA PHE A 304 15.44 -25.53 -2.04
C PHE A 304 14.33 -25.49 -0.98
N PHE A 305 13.10 -25.39 -1.47
CA PHE A 305 11.86 -25.51 -0.70
C PHE A 305 10.92 -26.42 -1.48
N VAL A 306 10.51 -27.51 -0.84
CA VAL A 306 9.58 -28.50 -1.37
C VAL A 306 8.24 -28.31 -0.65
N TRP A 307 7.27 -27.73 -1.35
CA TRP A 307 5.88 -27.69 -0.89
C TRP A 307 5.17 -29.00 -1.22
N ASP A 308 4.14 -29.32 -0.42
CA ASP A 308 3.38 -30.58 -0.53
C ASP A 308 4.32 -31.80 -0.68
N PRO A 309 5.20 -32.06 0.30
CA PRO A 309 6.29 -33.01 0.14
C PRO A 309 5.80 -34.45 -0.11
N VAL A 310 6.47 -35.13 -1.02
CA VAL A 310 6.34 -36.57 -1.27
C VAL A 310 7.71 -37.21 -1.10
N GLU A 311 7.76 -38.28 -0.30
CA GLU A 311 8.97 -39.06 -0.09
C GLU A 311 9.34 -39.84 -1.35
N LEU A 312 10.59 -39.73 -1.75
CA LEU A 312 11.22 -40.46 -2.83
C LEU A 312 12.38 -41.25 -2.25
N GLU A 313 12.31 -42.57 -2.38
CA GLU A 313 13.34 -43.50 -1.92
C GLU A 313 14.27 -43.86 -3.09
N VAL A 314 15.57 -43.79 -2.84
CA VAL A 314 16.60 -44.13 -3.82
C VAL A 314 17.21 -45.48 -3.46
N GLU A 315 16.91 -46.48 -4.29
CA GLU A 315 17.45 -47.83 -4.13
C GLU A 315 18.98 -47.83 -4.27
N ASP A 316 19.64 -48.58 -3.37
CA ASP A 316 21.10 -48.74 -3.29
C ASP A 316 21.91 -47.43 -3.21
N ALA A 317 21.29 -46.35 -2.73
CA ALA A 317 21.98 -45.07 -2.55
C ALA A 317 22.81 -45.02 -1.27
N GLU A 318 24.08 -44.65 -1.39
CA GLU A 318 24.86 -44.20 -0.24
C GLU A 318 24.54 -42.74 0.11
N PRO A 319 24.54 -42.35 1.39
CA PRO A 319 24.42 -40.95 1.80
C PRO A 319 25.44 -40.07 1.08
N LYS A 320 24.98 -38.94 0.54
CA LYS A 320 25.83 -38.00 -0.23
C LYS A 320 25.60 -36.57 0.21
N ILE A 321 26.60 -35.73 0.00
CA ILE A 321 26.49 -34.29 0.22
C ILE A 321 26.48 -33.61 -1.15
N ALA A 322 25.35 -33.00 -1.51
CA ALA A 322 25.26 -32.14 -2.69
C ALA A 322 25.94 -30.80 -2.40
N LYS A 323 26.75 -30.34 -3.36
CA LYS A 323 27.41 -29.02 -3.32
C LYS A 323 26.72 -28.11 -4.32
N ALA A 324 25.68 -27.41 -3.86
CA ALA A 324 24.92 -26.49 -4.68
C ALA A 324 25.51 -25.07 -4.57
N PRO A 325 25.56 -24.28 -5.65
CA PRO A 325 25.95 -22.88 -5.56
C PRO A 325 24.88 -22.07 -4.82
N LEU A 326 25.31 -21.20 -3.89
CA LEU A 326 24.40 -20.24 -3.24
C LEU A 326 23.83 -19.23 -4.24
N HIS A 327 24.58 -18.92 -5.30
CA HIS A 327 24.14 -18.10 -6.40
C HIS A 327 24.87 -18.52 -7.69
N PRO A 328 24.24 -18.49 -8.89
CA PRO A 328 24.87 -18.99 -10.11
C PRO A 328 26.13 -18.23 -10.53
N THR A 329 26.21 -16.94 -10.18
CA THR A 329 27.32 -16.06 -10.55
C THR A 329 28.10 -15.53 -9.36
N ARG A 330 27.58 -15.70 -8.14
CA ARG A 330 28.25 -15.27 -6.90
C ARG A 330 28.80 -16.53 -6.25
N GLY A 331 30.13 -16.60 -6.15
CA GLY A 331 30.81 -17.73 -5.51
C GLY A 331 30.25 -18.04 -4.11
N GLY A 332 30.45 -19.27 -3.67
CA GLY A 332 29.85 -19.78 -2.44
C GLY A 332 29.05 -21.04 -2.74
N LEU A 333 29.29 -22.08 -1.95
CA LEU A 333 28.59 -23.35 -2.03
C LEU A 333 27.81 -23.54 -0.73
N ARG A 334 26.62 -24.12 -0.86
CA ARG A 334 25.87 -24.71 0.23
C ARG A 334 25.97 -26.23 0.12
N GLU A 335 26.11 -26.87 1.27
CA GLU A 335 26.18 -28.32 1.39
C GLU A 335 24.85 -28.84 1.89
N ILE A 336 24.27 -29.78 1.14
CA ILE A 336 22.94 -30.34 1.41
C ILE A 336 23.11 -31.86 1.56
N SER A 337 22.88 -32.38 2.75
CA SER A 337 22.95 -33.81 3.01
C SER A 337 21.75 -34.52 2.37
N ALA A 338 22.02 -35.55 1.57
CA ALA A 338 21.06 -36.47 1.00
C ALA A 338 21.22 -37.84 1.68
N GLY A 339 20.17 -38.34 2.33
CA GLY A 339 20.10 -39.72 2.77
C GLY A 339 19.69 -40.67 1.64
N THR A 340 19.21 -41.85 2.00
CA THR A 340 18.55 -42.79 1.08
C THR A 340 17.16 -42.33 0.65
N LYS A 341 16.58 -41.40 1.42
CA LYS A 341 15.27 -40.80 1.19
C LYS A 341 15.42 -39.28 1.08
N VAL A 342 14.70 -38.72 0.12
CA VAL A 342 14.60 -37.27 -0.11
C VAL A 342 13.14 -36.90 -0.35
N LEU A 343 12.80 -35.63 -0.18
CA LEU A 343 11.48 -35.11 -0.48
C LEU A 343 11.50 -34.34 -1.79
N ILE A 344 10.47 -34.54 -2.60
CA ILE A 344 10.19 -33.77 -3.82
C ILE A 344 8.76 -33.21 -3.77
N THR A 345 8.44 -32.27 -4.65
CA THR A 345 7.08 -31.71 -4.68
C THR A 345 6.08 -32.74 -5.18
N ARG A 346 4.86 -32.73 -4.65
CA ARG A 346 3.77 -33.58 -5.15
C ARG A 346 3.53 -33.42 -6.65
N ASN A 347 3.57 -32.19 -7.15
CA ASN A 347 3.43 -31.92 -8.58
C ASN A 347 4.52 -32.60 -9.42
N ASP A 348 5.77 -32.60 -8.95
CA ASP A 348 6.83 -33.34 -9.62
C ASP A 348 6.57 -34.85 -9.54
N ALA A 349 6.20 -35.38 -8.36
CA ALA A 349 5.91 -36.79 -8.14
C ALA A 349 4.77 -37.32 -9.03
N ASP A 350 3.62 -36.64 -9.05
CA ASP A 350 2.43 -37.02 -9.82
C ASP A 350 2.67 -37.00 -11.34
N SER A 351 3.69 -36.27 -11.78
CA SER A 351 4.06 -36.17 -13.20
C SER A 351 5.06 -37.23 -13.66
N LEU A 352 5.65 -38.00 -12.73
CA LEU A 352 6.66 -39.02 -13.05
C LEU A 352 6.04 -40.26 -13.71
N LYS A 353 6.82 -40.92 -14.56
CA LYS A 353 6.46 -42.19 -15.18
C LYS A 353 7.52 -43.25 -14.90
N GLU A 354 7.11 -44.51 -14.79
CA GLU A 354 8.05 -45.64 -14.67
C GLU A 354 8.99 -45.69 -15.89
N GLY A 355 10.28 -45.89 -15.63
CA GLY A 355 11.35 -45.82 -16.64
C GLY A 355 11.80 -44.41 -17.00
N GLU A 356 11.16 -43.34 -16.49
CA GLU A 356 11.59 -41.97 -16.75
C GLU A 356 12.94 -41.69 -16.09
N ARG A 357 13.82 -40.99 -16.82
CA ARG A 357 15.14 -40.57 -16.35
C ARG A 357 15.17 -39.06 -16.16
N LEU A 358 15.62 -38.63 -14.99
CA LEU A 358 15.69 -37.22 -14.61
C LEU A 358 16.86 -36.94 -13.68
N ARG A 359 17.09 -35.66 -13.39
CA ARG A 359 18.17 -35.23 -12.49
C ARG A 359 17.61 -34.58 -11.22
N LEU A 360 18.08 -35.06 -10.08
CA LEU A 360 17.98 -34.35 -8.81
C LEU A 360 19.02 -33.23 -8.81
N LYS A 361 18.55 -31.98 -8.73
CA LYS A 361 19.38 -30.80 -8.91
C LYS A 361 20.59 -30.82 -7.96
N ASP A 362 21.77 -30.55 -8.54
CA ASP A 362 23.08 -30.51 -7.88
C ASP A 362 23.48 -31.77 -7.09
N LEU A 363 22.76 -32.89 -7.29
CA LEU A 363 23.00 -34.17 -6.63
C LEU A 363 23.41 -35.26 -7.64
N TYR A 364 22.44 -35.91 -8.31
CA TYR A 364 22.70 -36.98 -9.28
C TYR A 364 21.51 -37.29 -10.20
N ASN A 365 21.73 -38.17 -11.17
CA ASN A 365 20.74 -38.67 -12.12
C ASN A 365 20.03 -39.91 -11.55
N ILE A 366 18.72 -40.01 -11.78
CA ILE A 366 17.85 -41.10 -11.31
C ILE A 366 17.00 -41.67 -12.46
N GLU A 367 16.61 -42.93 -12.33
CA GLU A 367 15.59 -43.58 -13.17
C GLU A 367 14.45 -44.09 -12.28
N VAL A 368 13.21 -43.76 -12.62
CA VAL A 368 12.03 -44.15 -11.86
C VAL A 368 11.76 -45.65 -12.03
N ILE A 369 11.75 -46.40 -10.93
CA ILE A 369 11.50 -47.84 -10.91
C ILE A 369 10.02 -48.12 -10.66
N SER A 370 9.44 -47.39 -9.71
CA SER A 370 8.04 -47.53 -9.32
C SER A 370 7.49 -46.18 -8.89
N ILE A 371 6.23 -45.91 -9.22
CA ILE A 371 5.51 -44.70 -8.81
C ILE A 371 4.63 -44.91 -7.57
N SER A 372 4.48 -46.15 -7.10
CA SER A 372 3.71 -46.47 -5.89
C SER A 372 4.18 -47.81 -5.28
N PRO A 373 5.03 -47.81 -4.23
CA PRO A 373 5.67 -46.64 -3.62
C PRO A 373 6.70 -45.97 -4.57
N LEU A 374 6.90 -44.66 -4.43
CA LEU A 374 7.83 -43.91 -5.28
C LEU A 374 9.28 -44.29 -5.00
N ARG A 375 9.86 -45.08 -5.91
CA ARG A 375 11.22 -45.61 -5.82
C ARG A 375 11.98 -45.37 -7.11
N VAL A 376 13.24 -45.00 -6.97
CA VAL A 376 14.13 -44.70 -8.10
C VAL A 376 15.49 -45.36 -7.89
N LYS A 377 16.24 -45.59 -8.97
CA LYS A 377 17.65 -46.03 -8.91
C LYS A 377 18.58 -44.89 -9.27
N PHE A 378 19.74 -44.85 -8.61
CA PHE A 378 20.86 -44.02 -9.03
C PHE A 378 21.43 -44.51 -10.37
N ILE A 379 21.63 -43.60 -11.35
CA ILE A 379 22.15 -43.96 -12.68
C ILE A 379 23.40 -43.17 -13.11
N GLY A 380 23.91 -42.26 -12.27
CA GLY A 380 25.13 -41.50 -12.57
C GLY A 380 25.14 -40.08 -12.01
N THR A 381 26.29 -39.39 -12.11
CA THR A 381 26.44 -37.99 -11.65
C THR A 381 26.73 -37.02 -12.80
N ASP A 382 27.04 -37.54 -13.97
CA ASP A 382 27.40 -36.78 -15.17
C ASP A 382 26.24 -35.88 -15.64
N MET A 383 26.56 -34.97 -16.54
CA MET A 383 25.60 -34.01 -17.09
C MET A 383 25.07 -34.42 -18.47
N ASP A 384 25.40 -35.61 -18.98
CA ASP A 384 25.00 -36.01 -20.33
C ASP A 384 23.49 -36.17 -20.44
N LEU A 385 22.85 -36.72 -19.41
CA LEU A 385 21.40 -36.85 -19.34
C LEU A 385 20.68 -35.49 -19.50
N VAL A 386 21.23 -34.42 -18.92
CA VAL A 386 20.67 -33.07 -19.04
C VAL A 386 21.08 -32.40 -20.36
N LYS A 387 22.34 -32.52 -20.77
CA LYS A 387 22.90 -31.79 -21.91
C LYS A 387 22.53 -32.42 -23.27
N LYS A 388 22.52 -33.75 -23.34
CA LYS A 388 22.27 -34.52 -24.58
C LYS A 388 20.81 -34.94 -24.68
N GLU A 389 20.26 -35.49 -23.60
CA GLU A 389 18.89 -36.04 -23.59
C GLU A 389 17.84 -35.02 -23.13
N LYS A 390 18.26 -33.82 -22.73
CA LYS A 390 17.38 -32.72 -22.25
C LYS A 390 16.46 -33.16 -21.11
N ALA A 391 16.94 -34.07 -20.26
CA ALA A 391 16.15 -34.59 -19.17
C ALA A 391 15.74 -33.50 -18.17
N ARG A 392 14.59 -33.71 -17.55
CA ARG A 392 14.02 -32.80 -16.56
C ARG A 392 14.92 -32.70 -15.33
N ILE A 393 15.03 -31.51 -14.77
CA ILE A 393 15.69 -31.27 -13.48
C ILE A 393 14.64 -30.91 -12.45
N ILE A 394 14.64 -31.61 -11.32
CA ILE A 394 13.79 -31.28 -10.17
C ILE A 394 14.64 -30.94 -8.94
N HIS A 395 14.13 -30.03 -8.11
CA HIS A 395 14.74 -29.75 -6.81
C HIS A 395 14.23 -30.76 -5.77
N TRP A 396 14.94 -30.88 -4.67
CA TRP A 396 14.67 -31.85 -3.61
C TRP A 396 15.19 -31.27 -2.29
N VAL A 397 14.75 -31.85 -1.17
CA VAL A 397 15.28 -31.53 0.17
C VAL A 397 15.48 -32.82 0.98
N PRO A 398 16.39 -32.83 1.98
CA PRO A 398 16.45 -33.92 2.95
C PRO A 398 15.14 -34.06 3.73
N VAL A 399 14.89 -35.27 4.24
CA VAL A 399 13.76 -35.52 5.16
C VAL A 399 13.90 -34.71 6.46
N GLU A 400 15.13 -34.54 6.96
CA GLU A 400 15.45 -33.78 8.19
C GLU A 400 15.63 -32.26 7.93
N GLY A 401 14.77 -31.70 7.08
CA GLY A 401 14.78 -30.27 6.74
C GLY A 401 14.09 -29.37 7.78
N LEU A 402 13.87 -28.12 7.39
CA LEU A 402 13.12 -27.12 8.16
C LEU A 402 11.65 -27.15 7.74
N GLU A 403 10.73 -26.97 8.68
CA GLU A 403 9.33 -26.73 8.35
C GLU A 403 9.18 -25.30 7.81
N VAL A 404 8.71 -25.16 6.57
CA VAL A 404 8.59 -23.87 5.91
C VAL A 404 7.14 -23.58 5.56
N LYS A 405 6.67 -22.40 5.96
CA LYS A 405 5.39 -21.84 5.54
C LYS A 405 5.63 -20.59 4.70
N VAL A 406 5.12 -20.59 3.46
CA VAL A 406 5.16 -19.43 2.57
C VAL A 406 3.77 -18.83 2.43
N SER A 407 3.59 -17.59 2.87
CA SER A 407 2.36 -16.83 2.67
C SER A 407 2.45 -16.02 1.37
N SER A 408 1.50 -16.21 0.46
CA SER A 408 1.44 -15.52 -0.83
C SER A 408 0.09 -14.85 -1.07
N PRO A 409 -0.01 -13.93 -2.05
CA PRO A 409 -1.29 -13.40 -2.49
C PRO A 409 -2.30 -14.47 -2.93
N ASP A 410 -1.82 -15.60 -3.46
CA ASP A 410 -2.64 -16.68 -4.04
C ASP A 410 -3.00 -17.78 -3.04
N GLY A 411 -2.41 -17.77 -1.84
CA GLY A 411 -2.61 -18.80 -0.83
C GLY A 411 -1.38 -19.04 0.04
N GLU A 412 -1.49 -20.01 0.93
CA GLU A 412 -0.40 -20.47 1.78
C GLU A 412 0.17 -21.79 1.27
N TYR A 413 1.50 -21.91 1.28
CA TYR A 413 2.21 -23.13 0.93
C TYR A 413 2.95 -23.64 2.16
N THR A 414 2.84 -24.93 2.45
CA THR A 414 3.58 -25.58 3.54
C THR A 414 4.44 -26.70 2.98
N GLY A 415 5.58 -26.94 3.61
CA GLY A 415 6.47 -28.00 3.18
C GLY A 415 7.81 -27.95 3.91
N ILE A 416 8.82 -28.56 3.29
CA ILE A 416 10.15 -28.69 3.87
C ILE A 416 11.17 -27.87 3.09
N GLY A 417 11.97 -27.07 3.80
CA GLY A 417 13.11 -26.35 3.27
C GLY A 417 14.43 -27.02 3.65
N GLU A 418 15.46 -26.80 2.85
CA GLU A 418 16.82 -27.18 3.25
C GLU A 418 17.34 -26.28 4.39
N ARG A 419 18.30 -26.80 5.16
CA ARG A 419 19.00 -26.05 6.21
C ARG A 419 19.87 -24.94 5.60
N GLY A 420 20.15 -23.90 6.39
CA GLY A 420 20.94 -22.73 6.03
C GLY A 420 20.10 -21.49 5.71
N MET A 421 18.83 -21.64 5.30
CA MET A 421 17.94 -20.49 5.02
C MET A 421 17.49 -19.75 6.29
N GLU A 422 17.53 -20.40 7.45
CA GLU A 422 17.22 -19.80 8.75
C GLU A 422 18.18 -18.65 9.12
N LYS A 423 19.34 -18.58 8.45
CA LYS A 423 20.34 -17.51 8.60
C LYS A 423 20.02 -16.27 7.76
N GLU A 424 18.99 -16.33 6.93
CA GLU A 424 18.60 -15.28 6.01
C GLU A 424 17.39 -14.46 6.52
N LEU A 425 17.18 -14.42 7.83
CA LEU A 425 16.14 -13.60 8.46
C LEU A 425 16.19 -12.15 7.93
N ASP A 426 15.01 -11.62 7.61
CA ASP A 426 14.75 -10.30 7.01
C ASP A 426 15.24 -10.11 5.57
N LYS A 427 15.89 -11.11 4.97
CA LYS A 427 16.40 -11.01 3.59
C LYS A 427 15.50 -11.71 2.60
N VAL A 428 15.63 -11.28 1.36
CA VAL A 428 15.00 -11.92 0.20
C VAL A 428 15.93 -12.99 -0.33
N VAL A 429 15.39 -14.20 -0.45
CA VAL A 429 16.05 -15.38 -1.03
C VAL A 429 15.22 -15.88 -2.22
N GLN A 430 15.82 -16.72 -3.05
CA GLN A 430 15.10 -17.42 -4.10
C GLN A 430 14.90 -18.88 -3.73
N PHE A 431 13.65 -19.30 -3.63
CA PHE A 431 13.30 -20.72 -3.62
C PHE A 431 13.26 -21.22 -5.06
N GLU A 432 14.20 -22.09 -5.41
CA GLU A 432 14.42 -22.49 -6.80
C GLU A 432 13.22 -23.23 -7.40
N ARG A 433 12.78 -22.81 -8.59
CA ARG A 433 11.55 -23.27 -9.26
C ARG A 433 10.24 -22.92 -8.51
N PHE A 434 10.31 -22.09 -7.48
CA PHE A 434 9.14 -21.54 -6.78
C PHE A 434 9.02 -20.01 -6.98
N GLY A 435 10.05 -19.26 -6.60
CA GLY A 435 10.09 -17.80 -6.71
C GLY A 435 10.93 -17.14 -5.63
N PHE A 436 10.96 -15.82 -5.61
CA PHE A 436 11.59 -15.03 -4.54
C PHE A 436 10.65 -14.92 -3.34
N VAL A 437 11.24 -15.04 -2.15
CA VAL A 437 10.55 -14.92 -0.87
C VAL A 437 11.39 -14.13 0.12
N ARG A 438 10.76 -13.40 1.04
CA ARG A 438 11.44 -12.82 2.21
C ARG A 438 11.28 -13.73 3.41
N ILE A 439 12.37 -14.11 4.08
CA ILE A 439 12.32 -14.82 5.35
C ILE A 439 11.89 -13.85 6.45
N ASP A 440 10.72 -14.06 7.03
CA ASP A 440 10.08 -13.10 7.96
C ASP A 440 10.19 -13.53 9.42
N SER A 441 10.19 -14.84 9.69
CA SER A 441 10.51 -15.33 11.03
C SER A 441 11.14 -16.71 11.01
N VAL A 442 11.94 -16.97 12.04
CA VAL A 442 12.63 -18.24 12.28
C VAL A 442 12.44 -18.59 13.75
N ARG A 443 11.92 -19.79 14.03
CA ARG A 443 11.65 -20.28 15.40
C ARG A 443 12.03 -21.76 15.49
N GLY A 444 13.24 -22.03 15.97
CA GLY A 444 13.78 -23.40 15.95
C GLY A 444 13.86 -23.90 14.52
N ASP A 445 13.13 -24.97 14.21
CA ASP A 445 13.09 -25.59 12.89
C ASP A 445 11.94 -25.08 12.00
N GLU A 446 11.14 -24.12 12.49
CA GLU A 446 10.08 -23.47 11.72
C GLU A 446 10.56 -22.16 11.08
N VAL A 447 10.28 -22.00 9.78
CA VAL A 447 10.55 -20.79 9.00
C VAL A 447 9.28 -20.29 8.35
N VAL A 448 8.95 -19.02 8.56
CA VAL A 448 7.86 -18.34 7.85
C VAL A 448 8.47 -17.38 6.84
N ALA A 449 8.06 -17.51 5.59
CA ALA A 449 8.46 -16.65 4.49
C ALA A 449 7.24 -16.01 3.80
N TYR A 450 7.46 -14.86 3.18
CA TYR A 450 6.44 -14.16 2.39
C TYR A 450 6.84 -14.11 0.94
N PHE A 451 5.91 -14.48 0.05
CA PHE A 451 6.15 -14.47 -1.38
C PHE A 451 6.35 -13.05 -1.91
N THR A 452 7.49 -12.83 -2.55
CA THR A 452 7.86 -11.57 -3.18
C THR A 452 7.27 -11.52 -4.58
N HIS A 453 7.80 -12.35 -5.49
CA HIS A 453 7.32 -12.56 -6.86
C HIS A 453 8.05 -13.77 -7.46
N LYS A 454 7.63 -14.24 -8.64
CA LYS A 454 8.33 -15.32 -9.35
C LYS A 454 9.74 -14.92 -9.80
#